data_AF-A0AA41DBP7-F1
#
_entry.id   AF-A0AA41DBP7-F1
#
_cell.length_a   1.000
_cell.length_b   1.000
_cell.length_c   1.000
_cell.angle_alpha   90.00
_cell.angle_beta   90.00
_cell.angle_gamma   90.00
#
_symmetry.space_group_name_H-M   'P 1'
#
loop_
_entity.id
_entity.type
_entity.pdbx_description
1 polymer ?
#
loop_
_entity_poly.entity_id
_entity_poly.type
_entity_poly.pdbx_seq_one_letter_code
_entity_poly.pdbx_strand_id
1 'polypeptide(L)'
;MTRYSLLDLVPVVEGGTVAQALANAADLAAHAEAVGFHRYWTAEHHGMAGIASAATAVVLAHVGQATKTIRIGAGGIMLPNHAPLTIAEQFGTLDALFPGRIDLGLGRAPGSDQRVARALRRTLDSDPNAFPRDVMELQSYFANDGQTGIVATPGAGATPQMWILGSSLYGAQLAAALGLPYAFASHFAPDALDDALAIYRRDFRPSAMLDKPYAMAGFNVFAADTDAEAELLASSQQQAFVALRTGNPGKLPPPVPGYRESLGMQGSTILDHVLSCSAIGSPASVERQLAAFVERTKVDEVMIVSSIFDHAARKRSIGIAAHAMDALGMVAA
;
A
#
# COMPACT_ATOMS: atom_id res chain seq x y z
N MET A 1 13.28 -16.52 -2.27
CA MET A 1 12.27 -16.43 -1.20
C MET A 1 11.49 -15.13 -1.42
N THR A 2 10.17 -15.21 -1.50
CA THR A 2 9.28 -14.05 -1.67
C THR A 2 9.21 -13.28 -0.36
N ARG A 3 9.40 -11.95 -0.40
CA ARG A 3 9.29 -11.09 0.78
C ARG A 3 7.83 -10.79 1.10
N TYR A 4 7.55 -10.33 2.32
CA TYR A 4 6.22 -9.88 2.72
C TYR A 4 6.30 -8.57 3.50
N SER A 5 5.28 -7.76 3.29
CA SER A 5 5.25 -6.34 3.62
C SER A 5 3.84 -5.89 3.97
N LEU A 6 3.69 -4.80 4.71
CA LEU A 6 2.40 -4.35 5.23
C LEU A 6 2.02 -2.98 4.67
N LEU A 7 0.82 -2.87 4.13
CA LEU A 7 0.20 -1.58 3.78
C LEU A 7 -0.89 -1.27 4.81
N ASP A 8 -0.72 -0.15 5.51
CA ASP A 8 -1.68 0.38 6.46
C ASP A 8 -2.38 1.62 5.92
N LEU A 9 -3.71 1.55 5.81
CA LEU A 9 -4.56 2.71 5.50
C LEU A 9 -4.83 3.58 6.73
N VAL A 10 -4.24 3.26 7.88
CA VAL A 10 -4.42 3.96 9.16
C VAL A 10 -5.92 4.17 9.45
N PRO A 11 -6.70 3.07 9.55
CA PRO A 11 -8.14 3.14 9.59
C PRO A 11 -8.62 3.83 10.87
N VAL A 12 -9.57 4.75 10.71
CA VAL A 12 -10.34 5.31 11.82
C VAL A 12 -11.59 4.45 11.99
N VAL A 13 -11.65 3.72 13.10
CA VAL A 13 -12.80 2.86 13.43
C VAL A 13 -14.00 3.65 13.92
N GLU A 14 -15.20 3.13 13.73
CA GLU A 14 -16.42 3.68 14.36
C GLU A 14 -16.26 3.75 15.88
N GLY A 15 -16.73 4.84 16.49
CA GLY A 15 -16.46 5.15 17.90
C GLY A 15 -15.01 5.60 18.21
N GLY A 16 -14.08 5.44 17.27
CA GLY A 16 -12.67 5.84 17.41
C GLY A 16 -12.35 7.27 16.94
N THR A 17 -11.11 7.68 17.19
CA THR A 17 -10.56 9.00 16.85
C THR A 17 -9.34 8.89 15.93
N VAL A 18 -9.00 9.98 15.25
CA VAL A 18 -7.77 10.10 14.45
C VAL A 18 -6.52 9.86 15.31
N ALA A 19 -6.50 10.39 16.53
CA ALA A 19 -5.39 10.18 17.46
C ALA A 19 -5.19 8.69 17.79
N GLN A 20 -6.28 7.95 18.03
CA GLN A 20 -6.21 6.50 18.25
C GLN A 20 -5.70 5.77 17.02
N ALA A 21 -6.15 6.14 15.81
CA ALA A 21 -5.70 5.51 14.57
C ALA A 21 -4.20 5.71 14.33
N LEU A 22 -3.67 6.91 14.61
CA LEU A 22 -2.23 7.20 14.50
C LEU A 22 -1.40 6.44 15.54
N ALA A 23 -1.87 6.36 16.79
CA ALA A 23 -1.22 5.56 17.83
C ALA A 23 -1.21 4.06 17.45
N ASN A 24 -2.31 3.56 16.89
CA ASN A 24 -2.41 2.20 16.39
C ASN A 24 -1.44 1.94 15.23
N ALA A 25 -1.22 2.90 14.32
CA ALA A 25 -0.24 2.73 13.24
C ALA A 25 1.19 2.57 13.75
N ALA A 26 1.61 3.38 14.73
CA ALA A 26 2.93 3.24 15.35
C ALA A 26 3.09 1.87 16.05
N ASP A 27 2.10 1.45 16.83
CA ASP A 27 2.11 0.13 17.50
C ASP A 27 2.06 -1.03 16.49
N LEU A 28 1.30 -0.89 15.39
CA LEU A 28 1.22 -1.89 14.34
C LEU A 28 2.54 -2.02 13.58
N ALA A 29 3.21 -0.92 13.29
CA ALA A 29 4.51 -0.92 12.63
C ALA A 29 5.60 -1.58 13.49
N ALA A 30 5.62 -1.28 14.80
CA ALA A 30 6.51 -1.95 15.75
C ALA A 30 6.25 -3.46 15.82
N HIS A 31 4.97 -3.86 15.77
CA HIS A 31 4.60 -5.27 15.73
C HIS A 31 4.99 -5.95 14.42
N ALA A 32 4.74 -5.31 13.27
CA ALA A 32 5.11 -5.82 11.96
C ALA A 32 6.63 -6.03 11.86
N GLU A 33 7.43 -5.11 12.39
CA GLU A 33 8.88 -5.28 12.53
C GLU A 33 9.23 -6.51 13.38
N ALA A 34 8.60 -6.68 14.54
CA ALA A 34 8.87 -7.80 15.44
C ALA A 34 8.53 -9.17 14.84
N VAL A 35 7.55 -9.24 13.93
CA VAL A 35 7.16 -10.47 13.22
C VAL A 35 7.78 -10.57 11.80
N GLY A 36 8.82 -9.79 11.51
CA GLY A 36 9.69 -10.01 10.35
C GLY A 36 9.26 -9.36 9.04
N PHE A 37 8.25 -8.48 9.04
CA PHE A 37 7.86 -7.76 7.81
C PHE A 37 9.03 -6.94 7.25
N HIS A 38 9.17 -6.95 5.92
CA HIS A 38 10.27 -6.25 5.26
C HIS A 38 10.07 -4.72 5.21
N ARG A 39 8.83 -4.28 4.96
CA ARG A 39 8.46 -2.86 4.97
C ARG A 39 7.07 -2.62 5.55
N TYR A 40 6.86 -1.39 6.00
CA TYR A 40 5.59 -0.84 6.43
C TYR A 40 5.26 0.41 5.60
N TRP A 41 4.18 0.35 4.83
CA TRP A 41 3.71 1.47 4.03
C TRP A 41 2.43 2.09 4.56
N THR A 42 2.31 3.41 4.39
CA THR A 42 1.04 4.12 4.60
C THR A 42 0.52 4.69 3.29
N ALA A 43 -0.80 4.62 3.08
CA ALA A 43 -1.44 5.13 1.86
C ALA A 43 -1.89 6.59 2.02
N GLU A 44 -1.80 7.40 0.97
CA GLU A 44 -2.34 8.76 0.97
C GLU A 44 -3.81 8.79 0.50
N HIS A 45 -4.72 9.24 1.37
CA HIS A 45 -6.13 9.49 1.01
C HIS A 45 -6.62 10.79 1.65
N HIS A 46 -7.40 11.59 0.90
CA HIS A 46 -7.86 12.90 1.37
C HIS A 46 -9.38 12.96 1.48
N GLY A 47 -9.86 13.70 2.50
CA GLY A 47 -11.29 13.93 2.72
C GLY A 47 -12.09 12.69 3.14
N MET A 48 -11.42 11.58 3.46
CA MET A 48 -12.05 10.34 3.88
C MET A 48 -12.02 10.21 5.41
N ALA A 49 -13.19 10.25 6.06
CA ALA A 49 -13.30 10.20 7.52
C ALA A 49 -12.75 8.90 8.15
N GLY A 50 -12.65 7.82 7.36
CA GLY A 50 -12.15 6.53 7.79
C GLY A 50 -10.63 6.33 7.64
N ILE A 51 -9.87 7.32 7.17
CA ILE A 51 -8.42 7.19 6.90
C ILE A 51 -7.67 8.38 7.51
N ALA A 52 -6.69 8.11 8.37
CA ALA A 52 -5.95 9.15 9.10
C ALA A 52 -4.56 9.48 8.51
N SER A 53 -4.21 8.95 7.35
CA SER A 53 -2.86 9.03 6.77
C SER A 53 -2.65 10.08 5.67
N ALA A 54 -3.55 11.05 5.51
CA ALA A 54 -3.48 12.07 4.45
C ALA A 54 -2.15 12.85 4.42
N ALA A 55 -1.62 13.20 5.60
CA ALA A 55 -0.31 13.85 5.75
C ALA A 55 0.81 12.80 5.83
N THR A 56 0.98 12.04 4.74
CA THR A 56 1.79 10.80 4.68
C THR A 56 3.19 10.97 5.28
N ALA A 57 3.94 12.02 4.91
CA ALA A 57 5.30 12.24 5.42
C ALA A 57 5.35 12.42 6.95
N VAL A 58 4.34 13.09 7.53
CA VAL A 58 4.23 13.30 8.98
C VAL A 58 3.93 11.97 9.68
N VAL A 59 3.02 11.18 9.12
CA VAL A 59 2.68 9.85 9.65
C VAL A 59 3.90 8.93 9.60
N LEU A 60 4.68 8.96 8.52
CA LEU A 60 5.90 8.18 8.38
C LEU A 60 6.97 8.60 9.39
N ALA A 61 7.11 9.89 9.69
CA ALA A 61 8.02 10.32 10.75
C ALA A 61 7.62 9.75 12.13
N HIS A 62 6.31 9.72 12.43
CA HIS A 62 5.79 9.10 13.66
C HIS A 62 6.06 7.59 13.71
N VAL A 63 5.78 6.87 12.63
CA VAL A 63 6.02 5.42 12.50
C VAL A 63 7.52 5.08 12.55
N GLY A 64 8.36 5.90 11.92
CA GLY A 64 9.80 5.71 11.91
C GLY A 64 10.43 5.81 13.30
N GLN A 65 9.88 6.65 14.19
CA GLN A 65 10.32 6.71 15.59
C GLN A 65 9.87 5.51 16.43
N ALA A 66 8.81 4.80 16.01
CA ALA A 66 8.31 3.61 16.69
C ALA A 66 9.04 2.32 16.27
N THR A 67 9.94 2.37 15.28
CA THR A 67 10.57 1.21 14.64
C THR A 67 12.07 1.41 14.46
N LYS A 68 12.85 0.32 14.31
CA LYS A 68 14.32 0.39 14.30
C LYS A 68 14.96 0.02 12.97
N THR A 69 14.44 -1.00 12.31
CA THR A 69 15.07 -1.68 11.16
C THR A 69 14.16 -1.85 9.96
N ILE A 70 12.84 -1.98 10.16
CA ILE A 70 11.88 -2.13 9.08
C ILE A 70 11.95 -0.91 8.15
N ARG A 71 11.80 -1.14 6.83
CA ARG A 71 11.65 -0.03 5.88
C ARG A 71 10.29 0.63 6.10
N ILE A 72 10.22 1.95 5.99
CA ILE A 72 8.99 2.72 6.12
C ILE A 72 8.80 3.55 4.85
N GLY A 73 7.56 3.71 4.40
CA GLY A 73 7.35 4.52 3.20
C GLY A 73 5.93 4.75 2.79
N ALA A 74 5.77 5.47 1.70
CA ALA A 74 4.45 5.71 1.13
C ALA A 74 4.05 4.57 0.19
N GLY A 75 2.84 4.07 0.35
CA GLY A 75 2.19 3.13 -0.56
C GLY A 75 0.87 3.65 -1.16
N GLY A 76 0.79 4.87 -1.73
CA GLY A 76 1.85 5.77 -2.19
C GLY A 76 1.47 7.24 -2.02
N ILE A 77 2.40 8.14 -2.33
CA ILE A 77 2.12 9.56 -2.54
C ILE A 77 1.31 9.71 -3.82
N MET A 78 0.19 10.43 -3.74
CA MET A 78 -0.62 10.75 -4.91
C MET A 78 0.01 11.94 -5.61
N LEU A 79 1.11 11.70 -6.33
CA LEU A 79 2.01 12.72 -6.86
C LEU A 79 1.29 13.86 -7.62
N PRO A 80 0.20 13.63 -8.39
CA PRO A 80 -0.54 14.72 -9.05
C PRO A 80 -1.14 15.77 -8.11
N ASN A 81 -1.19 15.52 -6.79
CA ASN A 81 -1.64 16.48 -5.79
C ASN A 81 -0.51 17.37 -5.25
N HIS A 82 0.75 17.10 -5.60
CA HIS A 82 1.92 17.73 -4.97
C HIS A 82 2.87 18.32 -6.00
N ALA A 83 3.64 19.34 -5.59
CA ALA A 83 4.82 19.75 -6.35
C ALA A 83 5.96 18.74 -6.12
N PRO A 84 6.64 18.24 -7.17
CA PRO A 84 7.74 17.29 -6.99
C PRO A 84 8.84 17.77 -6.04
N LEU A 85 9.19 19.06 -6.06
CA LEU A 85 10.16 19.65 -5.12
C LEU A 85 9.76 19.44 -3.65
N THR A 86 8.49 19.64 -3.30
CA THR A 86 8.00 19.44 -1.93
C THR A 86 8.11 17.98 -1.50
N ILE A 87 7.86 17.04 -2.43
CA ILE A 87 8.04 15.61 -2.14
C ILE A 87 9.51 15.26 -1.98
N ALA A 88 10.40 15.84 -2.79
CA ALA A 88 11.85 15.68 -2.62
C ALA A 88 12.31 16.14 -1.23
N GLU A 89 11.80 17.28 -0.75
CA GLU A 89 12.13 17.82 0.56
C GLU A 89 11.57 17.00 1.72
N GLN A 90 10.33 16.54 1.60
CA GLN A 90 9.72 15.67 2.62
C GLN A 90 10.45 14.33 2.74
N PHE A 91 10.71 13.66 1.62
CA PHE A 91 11.36 12.35 1.63
C PHE A 91 12.87 12.45 1.85
N GLY A 92 13.51 13.55 1.46
CA GLY A 92 14.87 13.88 1.87
C GLY A 92 15.00 14.09 3.37
N THR A 93 14.01 14.75 3.99
CA THR A 93 13.94 14.87 5.46
C THR A 93 13.78 13.50 6.11
N LEU A 94 12.88 12.67 5.60
CA LEU A 94 12.68 11.30 6.12
C LEU A 94 13.94 10.45 5.97
N ASP A 95 14.65 10.54 4.84
CA ASP A 95 15.89 9.78 4.62
C ASP A 95 16.99 10.23 5.58
N ALA A 96 17.08 11.53 5.88
CA ALA A 96 18.00 12.04 6.89
C ALA A 96 17.64 11.59 8.32
N LEU A 97 16.35 11.47 8.64
CA LEU A 97 15.88 10.98 9.94
C LEU A 97 16.05 9.46 10.11
N PHE A 98 15.87 8.70 9.02
CA PHE A 98 15.89 7.24 9.02
C PHE A 98 16.74 6.67 7.86
N PRO A 99 18.08 6.87 7.88
CA PRO A 99 18.94 6.55 6.74
C PRO A 99 18.82 5.11 6.28
N GLY A 100 18.64 4.93 4.96
CA GLY A 100 18.57 3.61 4.33
C GLY A 100 17.25 2.87 4.53
N ARG A 101 16.25 3.46 5.20
CA ARG A 101 14.97 2.82 5.52
C ARG A 101 13.77 3.37 4.73
N ILE A 102 13.94 4.40 3.91
CA ILE A 102 12.81 5.09 3.29
C ILE A 102 12.43 4.52 1.92
N ASP A 103 11.14 4.24 1.76
CA ASP A 103 10.50 3.97 0.46
C ASP A 103 9.59 5.11 0.04
N LEU A 104 9.59 5.42 -1.26
CA LEU A 104 8.72 6.42 -1.88
C LEU A 104 7.90 5.79 -3.01
N GLY A 105 6.74 5.24 -2.67
CA GLY A 105 5.76 4.81 -3.66
C GLY A 105 5.00 5.98 -4.26
N LEU A 106 4.85 5.99 -5.58
CA LEU A 106 4.21 7.04 -6.35
C LEU A 106 2.99 6.50 -7.08
N GLY A 107 1.83 7.11 -6.82
CA GLY A 107 0.56 6.81 -7.47
C GLY A 107 0.08 7.95 -8.38
N ARG A 108 -0.57 7.57 -9.48
CA ARG A 108 -1.19 8.51 -10.44
C ARG A 108 -2.62 8.91 -10.05
N ALA A 109 -3.29 8.12 -9.22
CA ALA A 109 -4.65 8.40 -8.80
C ALA A 109 -4.70 9.66 -7.90
N PRO A 110 -5.85 10.35 -7.80
CA PRO A 110 -5.96 11.52 -6.92
C PRO A 110 -6.07 11.15 -5.42
N GLY A 111 -6.41 9.90 -5.08
CA GLY A 111 -6.63 9.47 -3.68
C GLY A 111 -7.81 10.15 -2.97
N SER A 112 -8.74 10.74 -3.73
CA SER A 112 -9.88 11.50 -3.20
C SER A 112 -11.02 11.58 -4.21
N ASP A 113 -12.17 12.12 -3.79
CA ASP A 113 -13.22 12.55 -4.72
C ASP A 113 -12.82 13.80 -5.53
N GLN A 114 -13.62 14.17 -6.53
CA GLN A 114 -13.34 15.30 -7.41
C GLN A 114 -13.35 16.66 -6.69
N ARG A 115 -14.16 16.83 -5.65
CA ARG A 115 -14.27 18.10 -4.91
C ARG A 115 -13.01 18.32 -4.06
N VAL A 116 -12.57 17.28 -3.36
CA VAL A 116 -11.33 17.29 -2.58
C VAL A 116 -10.12 17.43 -3.49
N ALA A 117 -10.09 16.71 -4.62
CA ALA A 117 -9.02 16.84 -5.61
C ALA A 117 -8.90 18.27 -6.13
N ARG A 118 -10.02 18.97 -6.36
CA ARG A 118 -10.01 20.40 -6.75
C ARG A 118 -9.47 21.31 -5.66
N ALA A 119 -9.65 20.98 -4.38
CA ALA A 119 -9.12 21.75 -3.27
C ALA A 119 -7.60 21.55 -3.08
N LEU A 120 -7.07 20.38 -3.45
CA LEU A 120 -5.65 20.05 -3.39
C LEU A 120 -4.84 20.62 -4.57
N ARG A 121 -5.46 20.73 -5.75
CA ARG A 121 -4.77 21.05 -7.01
C ARG A 121 -4.15 22.45 -7.04
N ARG A 122 -2.97 22.52 -7.65
CA ARG A 122 -2.24 23.74 -7.99
C ARG A 122 -2.80 24.47 -9.22
N THR A 123 -3.36 23.76 -10.20
CA THR A 123 -3.99 24.30 -11.44
C THR A 123 -5.18 23.45 -11.91
N LEU A 124 -6.15 24.07 -12.61
CA LEU A 124 -7.41 23.43 -13.04
C LEU A 124 -7.22 22.34 -14.13
N ASP A 125 -6.14 22.41 -14.91
CA ASP A 125 -5.84 21.47 -16.00
C ASP A 125 -4.78 20.45 -15.56
N SER A 126 -5.22 19.21 -15.30
CA SER A 126 -4.30 18.09 -15.08
C SER A 126 -3.98 17.43 -16.43
N ASP A 127 -2.80 17.72 -16.97
CA ASP A 127 -2.24 17.01 -18.13
C ASP A 127 -2.04 15.51 -17.78
N PRO A 128 -2.66 14.56 -18.50
CA PRO A 128 -2.44 13.14 -18.30
C PRO A 128 -0.97 12.70 -18.42
N ASN A 129 -0.14 13.48 -19.11
CA ASN A 129 1.30 13.25 -19.27
C ASN A 129 2.16 13.91 -18.17
N ALA A 130 1.55 14.59 -17.19
CA ALA A 130 2.29 15.21 -16.08
C ALA A 130 2.99 14.15 -15.23
N PHE A 131 2.30 13.06 -14.89
CA PHE A 131 2.82 12.09 -13.92
C PHE A 131 4.20 11.50 -14.27
N PRO A 132 4.49 11.00 -15.50
CA PRO A 132 5.85 10.56 -15.85
C PRO A 132 6.89 11.66 -15.74
N ARG A 133 6.55 12.90 -16.13
CA ARG A 133 7.48 14.03 -16.04
C ARG A 133 7.75 14.40 -14.59
N ASP A 134 6.72 14.39 -13.74
CA ASP A 134 6.84 14.66 -12.31
C ASP A 134 7.72 13.60 -11.63
N VAL A 135 7.61 12.33 -12.03
CA VAL A 135 8.50 11.25 -11.54
C VAL A 135 9.96 11.51 -11.95
N MET A 136 10.20 11.89 -13.21
CA MET A 136 11.56 12.18 -13.69
C MET A 136 12.15 13.44 -13.04
N GLU A 137 11.33 14.49 -12.84
CA GLU A 137 11.73 15.70 -12.12
C GLU A 137 12.11 15.37 -10.68
N LEU A 138 11.33 14.52 -10.02
CA LEU A 138 11.62 14.03 -8.67
C LEU A 138 12.93 13.24 -8.59
N GLN A 139 13.21 12.36 -9.57
CA GLN A 139 14.50 11.68 -9.67
C GLN A 139 15.66 12.66 -9.83
N SER A 140 15.49 13.72 -10.64
CA SER A 140 16.51 14.76 -10.83
C SER A 140 16.77 15.55 -9.53
N TYR A 141 15.74 15.88 -8.74
CA TYR A 141 15.93 16.52 -7.44
C TYR A 141 16.77 15.66 -6.48
N PHE A 142 16.50 14.35 -6.39
CA PHE A 142 17.29 13.44 -5.54
C PHE A 142 18.72 13.27 -6.08
N ALA A 143 18.89 13.13 -7.40
CA ALA A 143 20.19 12.98 -8.02
C ALA A 143 21.05 14.25 -7.93
N ASN A 144 20.42 15.42 -7.77
CA ASN A 144 21.07 16.73 -7.80
C ASN A 144 21.95 16.90 -9.06
N ASP A 145 21.40 16.49 -10.21
CA ASP A 145 22.11 16.46 -11.50
C ASP A 145 22.12 17.81 -12.24
N GLY A 146 21.51 18.84 -11.64
CA GLY A 146 21.42 20.20 -12.17
C GLY A 146 20.33 20.41 -13.22
N GLN A 147 19.59 19.38 -13.65
CA GLN A 147 18.58 19.49 -14.72
C GLN A 147 17.38 20.36 -14.31
N THR A 148 17.01 20.34 -13.03
CA THR A 148 15.92 21.19 -12.50
C THR A 148 16.34 22.64 -12.27
N GLY A 149 17.65 22.93 -12.22
CA GLY A 149 18.18 24.24 -11.80
C GLY A 149 17.93 24.61 -10.33
N ILE A 150 17.38 23.68 -9.52
CA ILE A 150 17.03 23.90 -8.12
C ILE A 150 17.58 22.74 -7.28
N VAL A 151 18.25 23.07 -6.17
CA VAL A 151 18.72 22.08 -5.20
C VAL A 151 17.65 21.88 -4.13
N ALA A 152 16.99 20.71 -4.14
CA ALA A 152 16.05 20.33 -3.09
C ALA A 152 16.78 20.22 -1.75
N THR A 153 16.42 21.05 -0.77
CA THR A 153 17.13 21.09 0.53
C THR A 153 16.14 21.01 1.69
N PRO A 154 16.06 19.88 2.41
CA PRO A 154 16.78 18.62 2.18
C PRO A 154 16.28 17.89 0.91
N GLY A 155 16.97 16.85 0.43
CA GLY A 155 16.54 16.07 -0.73
C GLY A 155 17.65 15.77 -1.73
N ALA A 156 18.50 16.75 -2.01
CA ALA A 156 19.68 16.57 -2.85
C ALA A 156 20.61 15.50 -2.24
N GLY A 157 20.86 14.43 -2.99
CA GLY A 157 21.67 13.29 -2.56
C GLY A 157 20.95 12.28 -1.66
N ALA A 158 19.68 12.49 -1.32
CA ALA A 158 18.89 11.50 -0.61
C ALA A 158 18.60 10.29 -1.51
N THR A 159 18.47 9.11 -0.90
CA THR A 159 18.35 7.85 -1.65
C THR A 159 17.11 7.01 -1.27
N PRO A 160 15.90 7.59 -1.20
CA PRO A 160 14.71 6.80 -0.96
C PRO A 160 14.52 5.77 -2.10
N GLN A 161 14.11 4.56 -1.76
CA GLN A 161 13.79 3.57 -2.79
C GLN A 161 12.46 3.97 -3.44
N MET A 162 12.51 4.46 -4.67
CA MET A 162 11.32 4.89 -5.40
C MET A 162 10.56 3.70 -5.98
N TRP A 163 9.23 3.74 -5.92
CA TRP A 163 8.33 2.72 -6.48
C TRP A 163 7.27 3.35 -7.35
N ILE A 164 6.88 2.67 -8.42
CA ILE A 164 5.67 3.01 -9.16
C ILE A 164 4.54 2.11 -8.67
N LEU A 165 3.45 2.72 -8.24
CA LEU A 165 2.22 2.03 -7.86
C LEU A 165 1.20 2.10 -8.98
N GLY A 166 0.47 1.01 -9.20
CA GLY A 166 -0.57 0.97 -10.22
C GLY A 166 -1.74 0.04 -9.89
N SER A 167 -2.89 0.35 -10.48
CA SER A 167 -4.07 -0.52 -10.55
C SER A 167 -4.54 -0.70 -12.00
N SER A 168 -3.68 -0.34 -12.95
CA SER A 168 -3.90 -0.48 -14.39
C SER A 168 -2.56 -0.71 -15.11
N LEU A 169 -2.64 -1.08 -16.39
CA LEU A 169 -1.47 -1.39 -17.22
C LEU A 169 -0.50 -0.22 -17.38
N TYR A 170 -0.97 1.03 -17.23
CA TYR A 170 -0.14 2.23 -17.37
C TYR A 170 1.03 2.26 -16.37
N GLY A 171 0.76 1.92 -15.11
CA GLY A 171 1.79 1.92 -14.07
C GLY A 171 2.89 0.90 -14.38
N ALA A 172 2.52 -0.28 -14.90
CA ALA A 172 3.46 -1.31 -15.31
C ALA A 172 4.38 -0.84 -16.43
N GLN A 173 3.82 -0.18 -17.45
CA GLN A 173 4.60 0.36 -18.58
C GLN A 173 5.60 1.43 -18.13
N LEU A 174 5.17 2.35 -17.26
CA LEU A 174 6.04 3.41 -16.74
C LEU A 174 7.17 2.82 -15.88
N ALA A 175 6.84 1.91 -14.95
CA ALA A 175 7.81 1.25 -14.09
C ALA A 175 8.87 0.50 -14.91
N ALA A 176 8.43 -0.22 -15.94
CA ALA A 176 9.30 -0.94 -16.87
C ALA A 176 10.23 0.01 -17.65
N ALA A 177 9.68 1.10 -18.18
CA ALA A 177 10.43 2.07 -18.98
C ALA A 177 11.51 2.81 -18.19
N LEU A 178 11.24 3.12 -16.92
CA LEU A 178 12.17 3.80 -16.00
C LEU A 178 13.08 2.83 -15.22
N GLY A 179 12.86 1.52 -15.35
CA GLY A 179 13.58 0.50 -14.58
C GLY A 179 13.39 0.63 -13.07
N LEU A 180 12.18 0.99 -12.64
CA LEU A 180 11.80 1.13 -11.23
C LEU A 180 11.08 -0.13 -10.74
N PRO A 181 11.10 -0.41 -9.43
CA PRO A 181 10.28 -1.47 -8.86
C PRO A 181 8.79 -1.12 -8.97
N TYR A 182 7.95 -2.14 -9.15
CA TYR A 182 6.53 -1.99 -9.43
C TYR A 182 5.66 -2.65 -8.35
N ALA A 183 4.64 -1.93 -7.87
CA ALA A 183 3.66 -2.47 -6.93
C ALA A 183 2.23 -2.38 -7.50
N PHE A 184 1.58 -3.52 -7.71
CA PHE A 184 0.21 -3.59 -8.22
C PHE A 184 -0.83 -3.72 -7.08
N ALA A 185 -1.88 -2.90 -7.11
CA ALA A 185 -2.85 -2.81 -6.03
C ALA A 185 -4.04 -3.78 -6.20
N SER A 186 -3.75 -5.08 -6.32
CA SER A 186 -4.74 -6.14 -6.56
C SER A 186 -5.72 -6.36 -5.41
N HIS A 187 -5.36 -5.96 -4.19
CA HIS A 187 -6.24 -6.01 -3.01
C HIS A 187 -7.51 -5.15 -3.12
N PHE A 188 -7.56 -4.21 -4.08
CA PHE A 188 -8.75 -3.39 -4.34
C PHE A 188 -9.20 -3.39 -5.82
N ALA A 189 -8.28 -3.59 -6.77
CA ALA A 189 -8.55 -3.59 -8.21
C ALA A 189 -7.82 -4.76 -8.89
N PRO A 190 -8.36 -6.00 -8.79
CA PRO A 190 -7.64 -7.21 -9.19
C PRO A 190 -7.57 -7.46 -10.70
N ASP A 191 -8.49 -6.89 -11.49
CA ASP A 191 -8.73 -7.29 -12.89
C ASP A 191 -7.50 -7.30 -13.80
N ALA A 192 -6.62 -6.32 -13.64
CA ALA A 192 -5.46 -6.15 -14.52
C ALA A 192 -4.16 -6.69 -13.93
N LEU A 193 -4.21 -7.44 -12.82
CA LEU A 193 -3.01 -7.90 -12.10
C LEU A 193 -2.07 -8.70 -13.00
N ASP A 194 -2.55 -9.79 -13.59
CA ASP A 194 -1.71 -10.72 -14.33
C ASP A 194 -1.13 -10.07 -15.60
N ASP A 195 -1.96 -9.31 -16.33
CA ASP A 195 -1.53 -8.55 -17.51
C ASP A 195 -0.51 -7.47 -17.16
N ALA A 196 -0.70 -6.74 -16.06
CA ALA A 196 0.23 -5.71 -15.61
C ALA A 196 1.58 -6.30 -15.21
N LEU A 197 1.59 -7.43 -14.49
CA LEU A 197 2.82 -8.14 -14.14
C LEU A 197 3.54 -8.67 -15.38
N ALA A 198 2.81 -9.21 -16.35
CA ALA A 198 3.38 -9.69 -17.60
C ALA A 198 4.00 -8.55 -18.42
N ILE A 199 3.31 -7.41 -18.55
CA ILE A 199 3.83 -6.22 -19.23
C ILE A 199 5.07 -5.68 -18.52
N TYR A 200 5.02 -5.51 -17.20
CA TYR A 200 6.16 -5.00 -16.43
C TYR A 200 7.41 -5.85 -16.65
N ARG A 201 7.29 -7.17 -16.53
CA ARG A 201 8.42 -8.10 -16.69
C ARG A 201 8.94 -8.16 -18.13
N ARG A 202 8.04 -8.16 -19.12
CA ARG A 202 8.40 -8.23 -20.54
C ARG A 202 9.13 -6.98 -21.02
N ASP A 203 8.64 -5.81 -20.61
CA ASP A 203 9.11 -4.53 -21.14
C ASP A 203 10.19 -3.88 -20.25
N PHE A 204 10.57 -4.53 -19.14
CA PHE A 204 11.51 -3.99 -18.15
C PHE A 204 12.86 -3.60 -18.77
N ARG A 205 13.30 -2.37 -18.47
CA ARG A 205 14.63 -1.87 -18.83
C ARG A 205 15.45 -1.68 -17.56
N PRO A 206 16.64 -2.31 -17.46
CA PRO A 206 17.53 -2.07 -16.32
C PRO A 206 17.85 -0.58 -16.13
N SER A 207 18.03 -0.18 -14.87
CA SER A 207 18.39 1.19 -14.48
C SER A 207 19.49 1.16 -13.41
N ALA A 208 19.96 2.33 -12.98
CA ALA A 208 20.88 2.42 -11.85
C ALA A 208 20.30 1.85 -10.53
N MET A 209 18.97 1.67 -10.44
CA MET A 209 18.31 1.12 -9.25
C MET A 209 18.13 -0.39 -9.30
N LEU A 210 17.91 -0.98 -10.49
CA LEU A 210 17.55 -2.38 -10.64
C LEU A 210 18.11 -2.99 -11.94
N ASP A 211 18.82 -4.11 -11.81
CA ASP A 211 19.31 -4.91 -12.94
C ASP A 211 18.25 -5.84 -13.55
N LYS A 212 17.21 -6.17 -12.76
CA LYS A 212 16.13 -7.10 -13.12
C LYS A 212 14.79 -6.59 -12.56
N PRO A 213 13.64 -6.96 -13.16
CA PRO A 213 12.34 -6.54 -12.65
C PRO A 213 12.15 -6.99 -11.20
N TYR A 214 11.57 -6.12 -10.37
CA TYR A 214 11.16 -6.42 -9.01
C TYR A 214 9.69 -6.01 -8.84
N ALA A 215 8.82 -7.00 -8.69
CA ALA A 215 7.37 -6.80 -8.66
C ALA A 215 6.78 -7.17 -7.30
N MET A 216 5.82 -6.35 -6.87
CA MET A 216 5.04 -6.52 -5.66
C MET A 216 3.55 -6.51 -6.00
N ALA A 217 2.73 -7.29 -5.30
CA ALA A 217 1.28 -7.24 -5.44
C ALA A 217 0.57 -7.18 -4.08
N GLY A 218 -0.46 -6.34 -4.02
CA GLY A 218 -1.30 -6.18 -2.84
C GLY A 218 -2.26 -7.34 -2.65
N PHE A 219 -2.37 -7.87 -1.44
CA PHE A 219 -3.21 -9.02 -1.13
C PHE A 219 -3.86 -8.84 0.24
N ASN A 220 -5.19 -8.94 0.34
CA ASN A 220 -5.84 -8.81 1.64
C ASN A 220 -5.61 -10.07 2.48
N VAL A 221 -5.39 -9.93 3.78
CA VAL A 221 -5.32 -11.07 4.70
C VAL A 221 -6.16 -10.79 5.95
N PHE A 222 -7.08 -11.72 6.23
CA PHE A 222 -7.89 -11.76 7.44
C PHE A 222 -7.71 -13.12 8.09
N ALA A 223 -6.87 -13.18 9.11
CA ALA A 223 -6.50 -14.41 9.76
C ALA A 223 -6.95 -14.43 11.22
N ALA A 224 -7.41 -15.59 11.66
CA ALA A 224 -7.82 -15.84 13.05
C ALA A 224 -7.52 -17.29 13.44
N ASP A 225 -7.93 -17.74 14.64
CA ASP A 225 -7.68 -19.13 15.05
C ASP A 225 -8.51 -20.12 14.24
N THR A 226 -9.68 -19.67 13.80
CA THR A 226 -10.64 -20.47 13.04
C THR A 226 -11.09 -19.73 11.80
N ASP A 227 -11.55 -20.47 10.79
CA ASP A 227 -12.09 -19.85 9.58
C ASP A 227 -13.31 -18.98 9.87
N ALA A 228 -14.20 -19.41 10.79
CA ALA A 228 -15.40 -18.66 11.17
C ALA A 228 -15.07 -17.31 11.85
N GLU A 229 -14.06 -17.29 12.72
CA GLU A 229 -13.61 -16.04 13.35
C GLU A 229 -12.97 -15.11 12.32
N ALA A 230 -12.18 -15.65 11.39
CA ALA A 230 -11.54 -14.86 10.34
C ALA A 230 -12.58 -14.23 9.40
N GLU A 231 -13.64 -14.95 9.04
CA GLU A 231 -14.76 -14.40 8.26
C GLU A 231 -15.49 -13.30 9.01
N LEU A 232 -15.73 -13.48 10.31
CA LEU A 232 -16.31 -12.43 11.15
C LEU A 232 -15.43 -11.18 11.13
N LEU A 233 -14.13 -11.30 11.36
CA LEU A 233 -13.21 -10.15 11.36
C LEU A 233 -13.13 -9.46 9.99
N ALA A 234 -13.15 -10.23 8.90
CA ALA A 234 -13.13 -9.70 7.54
C ALA A 234 -14.35 -8.84 7.19
N SER A 235 -15.49 -9.11 7.84
CA SER A 235 -16.74 -8.39 7.58
C SER A 235 -16.63 -6.87 7.80
N SER A 236 -15.72 -6.38 8.65
CA SER A 236 -15.45 -4.95 8.80
C SER A 236 -14.95 -4.32 7.49
N GLN A 237 -13.98 -4.95 6.81
CA GLN A 237 -13.48 -4.44 5.53
C GLN A 237 -14.52 -4.65 4.42
N GLN A 238 -15.26 -5.76 4.44
CA GLN A 238 -16.33 -6.02 3.47
C GLN A 238 -17.40 -4.93 3.51
N GLN A 239 -17.86 -4.55 4.71
CA GLN A 239 -18.78 -3.43 4.92
C GLN A 239 -18.21 -2.14 4.34
N ALA A 240 -16.95 -1.82 4.65
CA ALA A 240 -16.29 -0.61 4.16
C ALA A 240 -16.18 -0.59 2.62
N PHE A 241 -15.89 -1.73 1.98
CA PHE A 241 -15.84 -1.83 0.52
C PHE A 241 -17.21 -1.65 -0.14
N VAL A 242 -18.25 -2.31 0.37
CA VAL A 242 -19.62 -2.14 -0.14
C VAL A 242 -20.07 -0.69 0.02
N ALA A 243 -19.81 -0.07 1.17
CA ALA A 243 -20.13 1.33 1.43
C ALA A 243 -19.39 2.27 0.48
N LEU A 244 -18.08 2.05 0.24
CA LEU A 244 -17.29 2.81 -0.72
C LEU A 244 -17.85 2.70 -2.14
N ARG A 245 -18.16 1.48 -2.60
CA ARG A 245 -18.67 1.23 -3.96
C ARG A 245 -20.09 1.71 -4.18
N THR A 246 -20.88 1.85 -3.12
CA THR A 246 -22.24 2.43 -3.15
C THR A 246 -22.28 3.92 -2.85
N GLY A 247 -21.12 4.58 -2.68
CA GLY A 247 -21.01 6.03 -2.56
C GLY A 247 -21.19 6.60 -1.14
N ASN A 248 -21.15 5.74 -0.11
CA ASN A 248 -21.31 6.11 1.29
C ASN A 248 -20.07 5.72 2.14
N PRO A 249 -18.84 6.14 1.78
CA PRO A 249 -17.66 5.80 2.55
C PRO A 249 -17.74 6.38 3.97
N GLY A 250 -17.23 5.63 4.94
CA GLY A 250 -17.29 6.00 6.36
C GLY A 250 -16.06 5.54 7.13
N LYS A 251 -16.17 5.58 8.45
CA LYS A 251 -15.22 4.94 9.36
C LYS A 251 -15.33 3.41 9.24
N LEU A 252 -14.30 2.69 9.69
CA LEU A 252 -14.31 1.22 9.65
C LEU A 252 -15.33 0.70 10.69
N PRO A 253 -16.39 -0.03 10.29
CA PRO A 253 -17.43 -0.48 11.20
C PRO A 253 -17.02 -1.76 11.97
N PRO A 254 -17.67 -2.05 13.11
CA PRO A 254 -17.47 -3.31 13.83
C PRO A 254 -17.87 -4.52 12.96
N PRO A 255 -17.34 -5.71 13.25
CA PRO A 255 -17.64 -6.91 12.47
C PRO A 255 -19.10 -7.35 12.66
N VAL A 256 -19.70 -7.89 11.61
CA VAL A 256 -21.10 -8.37 11.56
C VAL A 256 -21.11 -9.85 11.17
N PRO A 257 -21.61 -10.74 12.04
CA PRO A 257 -21.80 -12.15 11.70
C PRO A 257 -22.75 -12.32 10.51
N GLY A 258 -22.39 -13.20 9.57
CA GLY A 258 -23.24 -13.48 8.40
C GLY A 258 -23.38 -12.30 7.42
N TYR A 259 -22.43 -11.34 7.44
CA TYR A 259 -22.54 -10.13 6.61
C TYR A 259 -22.66 -10.48 5.13
N ARG A 260 -21.83 -11.40 4.62
CA ARG A 260 -21.82 -11.77 3.20
C ARG A 260 -23.14 -12.41 2.78
N GLU A 261 -23.71 -13.26 3.61
CA GLU A 261 -24.99 -13.94 3.39
C GLU A 261 -26.17 -12.96 3.45
N SER A 262 -26.02 -11.86 4.19
CA SER A 262 -27.04 -10.81 4.30
C SER A 262 -27.13 -9.91 3.06
N LEU A 263 -26.13 -9.96 2.17
CA LEU A 263 -26.09 -9.11 0.99
C LEU A 263 -27.04 -9.59 -0.11
N GLY A 264 -27.74 -8.65 -0.74
CA GLY A 264 -28.40 -8.90 -2.03
C GLY A 264 -27.37 -9.10 -3.15
N MET A 265 -27.83 -9.57 -4.32
CA MET A 265 -26.94 -9.94 -5.43
C MET A 265 -25.89 -8.87 -5.80
N GLN A 266 -26.26 -7.58 -5.77
CA GLN A 266 -25.34 -6.49 -6.08
C GLN A 266 -24.17 -6.43 -5.08
N GLY A 267 -24.44 -6.58 -3.78
CA GLY A 267 -23.40 -6.56 -2.75
C GLY A 267 -22.47 -7.76 -2.85
N SER A 268 -23.03 -8.95 -3.09
CA SER A 268 -22.25 -10.18 -3.26
C SER A 268 -21.30 -10.10 -4.46
N THR A 269 -21.78 -9.63 -5.62
CA THR A 269 -20.92 -9.45 -6.80
C THR A 269 -19.77 -8.46 -6.55
N ILE A 270 -20.02 -7.37 -5.80
CA ILE A 270 -18.96 -6.43 -5.42
C ILE A 270 -17.88 -7.12 -4.58
N LEU A 271 -18.29 -7.93 -3.59
CA LEU A 271 -17.35 -8.65 -2.73
C LEU A 271 -16.62 -9.77 -3.48
N ASP A 272 -17.32 -10.57 -4.29
CA ASP A 272 -16.72 -11.64 -5.09
C ASP A 272 -15.58 -11.11 -5.97
N HIS A 273 -15.80 -9.93 -6.56
CA HIS A 273 -14.82 -9.24 -7.39
C HIS A 273 -13.59 -8.78 -6.57
N VAL A 274 -13.81 -7.94 -5.56
CA VAL A 274 -12.72 -7.30 -4.80
C VAL A 274 -11.95 -8.32 -3.97
N LEU A 275 -12.62 -9.34 -3.42
CA LEU A 275 -12.01 -10.33 -2.55
C LEU A 275 -11.25 -11.43 -3.32
N SER A 276 -11.25 -11.42 -4.66
CA SER A 276 -10.51 -12.39 -5.49
C SER A 276 -8.98 -12.40 -5.22
N CYS A 277 -8.46 -11.32 -4.62
CA CYS A 277 -7.08 -11.23 -4.13
C CYS A 277 -7.05 -11.08 -2.60
N SER A 278 -7.62 -12.08 -1.91
CA SER A 278 -7.64 -12.14 -0.44
C SER A 278 -7.37 -13.55 0.08
N ALA A 279 -6.81 -13.65 1.28
CA ALA A 279 -6.84 -14.83 2.12
C ALA A 279 -7.69 -14.56 3.36
N ILE A 280 -8.70 -15.39 3.59
CA ILE A 280 -9.54 -15.33 4.78
C ILE A 280 -9.54 -16.72 5.40
N GLY A 281 -9.19 -16.85 6.69
CA GLY A 281 -9.32 -18.12 7.39
C GLY A 281 -8.40 -18.34 8.59
N SER A 282 -8.35 -19.61 9.01
CA SER A 282 -7.38 -20.16 9.96
C SER A 282 -5.93 -20.11 9.42
N PRO A 283 -4.90 -20.37 10.25
CA PRO A 283 -3.50 -20.33 9.79
C PRO A 283 -3.24 -21.24 8.58
N ALA A 284 -3.79 -22.47 8.57
CA ALA A 284 -3.65 -23.40 7.46
C ALA A 284 -4.35 -22.91 6.18
N SER A 285 -5.53 -22.29 6.33
CA SER A 285 -6.25 -21.70 5.19
C SER A 285 -5.47 -20.52 4.60
N VAL A 286 -4.89 -19.67 5.43
CA VAL A 286 -4.12 -18.49 5.03
C VAL A 286 -2.82 -18.89 4.34
N GLU A 287 -2.08 -19.85 4.88
CA GLU A 287 -0.87 -20.40 4.27
C GLU A 287 -1.13 -20.93 2.86
N ARG A 288 -2.15 -21.78 2.69
CA ARG A 288 -2.53 -22.33 1.39
C ARG A 288 -2.91 -21.25 0.37
N GLN A 289 -3.67 -20.24 0.80
CA GLN A 289 -4.13 -19.16 -0.08
C GLN A 289 -2.98 -18.22 -0.49
N LEU A 290 -2.08 -17.88 0.45
CA LEU A 290 -0.86 -17.12 0.15
C LEU A 290 0.07 -17.90 -0.79
N ALA A 291 0.26 -19.21 -0.57
CA ALA A 291 1.03 -20.08 -1.46
C ALA A 291 0.49 -20.02 -2.89
N ALA A 292 -0.81 -20.18 -3.06
CA ALA A 292 -1.46 -20.14 -4.37
C ALA A 292 -1.31 -18.77 -5.05
N PHE A 293 -1.39 -17.68 -4.28
CA PHE A 293 -1.20 -16.34 -4.81
C PHE A 293 0.25 -16.10 -5.28
N VAL A 294 1.24 -16.46 -4.47
CA VAL A 294 2.66 -16.35 -4.83
C VAL A 294 2.99 -17.23 -6.02
N GLU A 295 2.47 -18.45 -6.07
CA GLU A 295 2.69 -19.37 -7.17
C GLU A 295 2.10 -18.85 -8.49
N ARG A 296 0.86 -18.34 -8.46
CA ARG A 296 0.21 -17.77 -9.65
C ARG A 296 0.93 -16.53 -10.17
N THR A 297 1.24 -15.60 -9.26
CA THR A 297 1.70 -14.26 -9.65
C THR A 297 3.22 -14.17 -9.80
N LYS A 298 3.98 -15.06 -9.15
CA LYS A 298 5.44 -15.07 -9.10
C LYS A 298 6.04 -13.73 -8.63
N VAL A 299 5.33 -12.99 -7.78
CA VAL A 299 5.83 -11.71 -7.27
C VAL A 299 7.03 -11.92 -6.35
N ASP A 300 7.96 -10.96 -6.40
CA ASP A 300 9.11 -10.92 -5.52
C ASP A 300 8.70 -10.56 -4.08
N GLU A 301 7.56 -9.88 -3.94
CA GLU A 301 7.05 -9.44 -2.65
C GLU A 301 5.51 -9.37 -2.59
N VAL A 302 4.93 -9.78 -1.46
CA VAL A 302 3.49 -9.64 -1.18
C VAL A 302 3.26 -8.46 -0.24
N MET A 303 2.42 -7.51 -0.66
CA MET A 303 1.97 -6.40 0.17
C MET A 303 0.65 -6.75 0.84
N ILE A 304 0.72 -7.19 2.08
CA ILE A 304 -0.43 -7.58 2.89
C ILE A 304 -1.21 -6.33 3.29
N VAL A 305 -2.54 -6.40 3.17
CA VAL A 305 -3.47 -5.40 3.66
C VAL A 305 -4.44 -6.08 4.62
N SER A 306 -4.65 -5.51 5.81
CA SER A 306 -5.56 -6.09 6.79
C SER A 306 -6.26 -4.99 7.57
N SER A 307 -7.48 -4.62 7.18
CA SER A 307 -8.28 -3.61 7.88
C SER A 307 -9.29 -4.29 8.80
N ILE A 308 -8.87 -4.61 10.02
CA ILE A 308 -9.69 -5.24 11.07
C ILE A 308 -10.03 -4.18 12.12
N PHE A 309 -11.29 -4.16 12.56
CA PHE A 309 -11.81 -3.17 13.52
C PHE A 309 -11.11 -3.23 14.88
N ASP A 310 -10.98 -4.42 15.45
CA ASP A 310 -10.26 -4.61 16.71
C ASP A 310 -8.74 -4.64 16.48
N HIS A 311 -8.01 -3.77 17.18
CA HIS A 311 -6.57 -3.60 16.96
C HIS A 311 -5.75 -4.82 17.41
N ALA A 312 -6.16 -5.50 18.49
CA ALA A 312 -5.46 -6.69 18.96
C ALA A 312 -5.66 -7.87 17.98
N ALA A 313 -6.88 -8.06 17.48
CA ALA A 313 -7.20 -9.01 16.43
C ALA A 313 -6.45 -8.70 15.12
N ARG A 314 -6.30 -7.41 14.79
CA ARG A 314 -5.50 -6.96 13.64
C ARG A 314 -4.03 -7.39 13.74
N LYS A 315 -3.39 -7.17 14.89
CA LYS A 315 -2.02 -7.63 15.15
C LYS A 315 -1.91 -9.14 15.06
N ARG A 316 -2.87 -9.85 15.67
CA ARG A 316 -2.95 -11.32 15.61
C ARG A 316 -3.02 -11.85 14.19
N SER A 317 -3.89 -11.26 13.35
CA SER A 317 -4.03 -11.59 11.93
C SER A 317 -2.71 -11.42 11.17
N ILE A 318 -2.02 -10.30 11.38
CA ILE A 318 -0.72 -10.00 10.75
C ILE A 318 0.37 -10.97 11.23
N GLY A 319 0.37 -11.35 12.51
CA GLY A 319 1.26 -12.37 13.05
C GLY A 319 1.05 -13.75 12.42
N ILE A 320 -0.20 -14.16 12.18
CA ILE A 320 -0.50 -15.41 11.46
C ILE A 320 -0.01 -15.33 10.01
N ALA A 321 -0.24 -14.20 9.34
CA ALA A 321 0.20 -13.98 7.96
C ALA A 321 1.72 -14.03 7.81
N ALA A 322 2.47 -13.47 8.77
CA ALA A 322 3.93 -13.56 8.82
C ALA A 322 4.39 -15.03 8.93
N HIS A 323 3.87 -15.78 9.90
CA HIS A 323 4.23 -17.19 10.05
C HIS A 323 3.92 -18.02 8.80
N ALA A 324 2.79 -17.74 8.14
CA ALA A 324 2.45 -18.38 6.88
C ALA A 324 3.48 -18.06 5.78
N MET A 325 3.91 -16.80 5.63
CA MET A 325 4.92 -16.42 4.64
C MET A 325 6.31 -17.01 4.95
N ASP A 326 6.70 -17.08 6.22
CA ASP A 326 7.95 -17.72 6.64
C ASP A 326 7.95 -19.22 6.30
N ALA A 327 6.85 -19.92 6.56
CA ALA A 327 6.69 -21.33 6.22
C ALA A 327 6.86 -21.58 4.71
N LEU A 328 6.32 -20.71 3.86
CA LEU A 328 6.49 -20.81 2.40
C LEU A 328 7.95 -20.67 1.96
N GLY A 329 8.71 -19.82 2.65
CA GLY A 329 10.14 -19.65 2.36
C GLY A 329 11.00 -20.82 2.79
N MET A 330 10.61 -21.52 3.86
CA MET A 330 11.30 -22.72 4.34
C MET A 330 11.05 -23.95 3.44
N VAL A 331 9.87 -24.06 2.81
CA VAL A 331 9.53 -25.18 1.90
C VAL A 331 10.26 -25.06 0.54
N ALA A 332 10.73 -23.85 0.18
CA ALA A 332 11.41 -23.58 -1.07
C ALA A 332 12.97 -23.69 -1.01
N ALA A 333 13.54 -24.00 0.16
CA ALA A 333 14.99 -24.11 0.41
C ALA A 333 15.41 -25.58 0.63
#